data_AF-A0A5Q2N3J5-F1
#
_entry.id   AF-A0A5Q2N3J5-F1
#
_cell.length_a   1.000
_cell.length_b   1.000
_cell.length_c   1.000
_cell.angle_alpha   90.00
_cell.angle_beta   90.00
_cell.angle_gamma   90.00
#
_symmetry.space_group_name_H-M   'P 1'
#
loop_
_entity.id
_entity.type
_entity.pdbx_description
1 polymer ?
#
loop_
_entity_poly.entity_id
_entity_poly.type
_entity_poly.pdbx_seq_one_letter_code
_entity_poly.pdbx_strand_id
1 'polypeptide(L)'
;MQQELQKFMIAGLVLFLGLSIFFGYQWRHQVNNQQEILLYESSRDVYLFKLLLESFEQSLEGYLERDEEESKAYALAASKAFPAKVTSFLLPHLDAQSNDDFCQIRRDFAQTIESFWIQLYKEDSVIERAIIENWAKEAKQHRQEIERYIFSLDQERGPYQDRELVKSTMKALQKQPAKSVTITD
;
A
#
# COMPACT_ATOMS: atom_id res chain seq x y z
N MET A 1 -45.30 42.00 30.01
CA MET A 1 -45.40 40.92 28.99
C MET A 1 -44.23 40.96 28.00
N GLN A 2 -43.88 42.10 27.39
CA GLN A 2 -42.70 42.22 26.50
C GLN A 2 -41.34 41.90 27.15
N GLN A 3 -41.12 42.32 28.41
CA GLN A 3 -39.86 42.06 29.12
C GLN A 3 -39.64 40.57 29.46
N GLU A 4 -40.71 39.83 29.76
CA GLU A 4 -40.61 38.39 30.01
C GLU A 4 -40.27 37.63 28.72
N LEU A 5 -40.87 38.03 27.58
CA LEU A 5 -40.58 37.46 26.27
C LEU A 5 -39.10 37.68 25.86
N GLN A 6 -38.55 38.86 26.14
CA GLN A 6 -37.12 39.16 25.89
C GLN A 6 -36.18 38.30 26.73
N LYS A 7 -36.50 38.06 28.01
CA LYS A 7 -35.69 37.18 28.88
C LYS A 7 -35.66 35.74 28.37
N PHE A 8 -36.80 35.20 27.92
CA PHE A 8 -36.86 33.87 27.33
C PHE A 8 -36.10 33.76 26.01
N MET A 9 -36.18 34.79 25.15
CA MET A 9 -35.38 34.84 23.92
C MET A 9 -33.88 34.86 24.20
N ILE A 10 -33.42 35.68 25.15
CA ILE A 10 -31.99 35.75 25.52
C ILE A 10 -31.53 34.42 26.11
N ALA A 11 -32.31 33.81 27.02
CA ALA A 11 -32.00 32.50 27.59
C ALA A 11 -31.93 31.40 26.52
N GLY A 12 -32.86 31.40 25.55
CA GLY A 12 -32.86 30.47 24.43
C GLY A 12 -31.65 30.65 23.52
N LEU A 13 -31.22 31.89 23.28
CA LEU A 13 -30.07 32.19 22.42
C LEU A 13 -28.75 31.80 23.09
N VAL A 14 -28.62 32.00 24.41
CA VAL A 14 -27.46 31.55 25.19
C VAL A 14 -27.37 30.01 25.21
N LEU A 15 -28.51 29.31 25.38
CA LEU A 15 -28.57 27.85 25.31
C LEU A 15 -28.20 27.32 23.92
N PHE A 16 -28.71 27.95 22.87
CA PHE A 16 -28.40 27.57 21.48
C PHE A 16 -26.90 27.73 21.19
N LEU A 17 -26.31 28.87 21.53
CA LEU A 17 -24.87 29.11 21.35
C LEU A 17 -24.03 28.12 22.17
N GLY A 18 -24.41 27.85 23.42
CA GLY A 18 -23.72 26.85 24.26
C GLY A 18 -23.75 25.44 23.66
N LEU A 19 -24.91 25.02 23.13
CA LEU A 19 -25.06 23.73 22.47
C LEU A 19 -24.27 23.67 21.14
N SER A 20 -24.32 24.72 20.32
CA SER A 20 -23.55 24.76 19.06
C SER A 20 -22.04 24.68 19.29
N ILE A 21 -21.52 25.34 20.33
CA ILE A 21 -20.10 25.28 20.70
C ILE A 21 -19.75 23.88 21.22
N PHE A 22 -20.59 23.29 22.08
CA PHE A 22 -20.36 21.95 22.63
C PHE A 22 -20.38 20.86 21.54
N PHE A 23 -21.39 20.85 20.67
CA PHE A 23 -21.48 19.92 19.56
C PHE A 23 -20.38 20.15 18.52
N GLY A 24 -20.02 21.41 18.22
CA GLY A 24 -18.90 21.72 17.34
C GLY A 24 -17.56 21.25 17.91
N TYR A 25 -17.35 21.37 19.22
CA TYR A 25 -16.15 20.88 19.89
C TYR A 25 -16.09 19.35 19.89
N GLN A 26 -17.18 18.67 20.24
CA GLN A 26 -17.27 17.21 20.21
C GLN A 26 -17.05 16.65 18.80
N TRP A 27 -17.69 17.25 17.78
CA TRP A 27 -17.51 16.88 16.38
C TRP A 27 -16.05 17.07 15.93
N ARG A 28 -15.45 18.22 16.23
CA ARG A 28 -14.05 18.51 15.87
C ARG A 28 -13.09 17.56 16.57
N HIS A 29 -13.33 17.23 17.83
CA HIS A 29 -12.50 16.29 18.58
C HIS A 29 -12.64 14.85 18.05
N GLN A 30 -13.85 14.43 17.67
CA GLN A 30 -14.08 13.12 17.07
C GLN A 30 -13.45 12.99 15.68
N VAL A 31 -13.56 14.04 14.84
CA VAL A 31 -12.92 14.09 13.51
C VAL A 31 -11.40 14.11 13.61
N ASN A 32 -10.82 14.90 14.52
CA ASN A 32 -9.37 14.96 14.73
C ASN A 32 -8.81 13.60 15.18
N ASN A 33 -9.47 12.91 16.12
CA ASN A 33 -9.04 11.59 16.56
C ASN A 33 -9.09 10.55 15.43
N GLN A 34 -10.10 10.59 14.55
CA GLN A 34 -10.16 9.71 13.39
C GLN A 34 -9.05 10.02 12.37
N GLN A 35 -8.75 11.31 12.14
CA GLN A 35 -7.65 11.70 11.24
C GLN A 35 -6.28 11.27 11.76
N GLU A 36 -6.00 11.40 13.06
CA GLU A 36 -4.74 10.96 13.66
C GLU A 36 -4.56 9.43 13.56
N ILE A 37 -5.63 8.65 13.76
CA ILE A 37 -5.60 7.19 13.58
C ILE A 37 -5.31 6.84 12.12
N LEU A 38 -5.99 7.48 11.17
CA LEU A 38 -5.79 7.24 9.74
C LEU A 38 -4.39 7.63 9.26
N LEU A 39 -3.82 8.70 9.79
CA LEU A 39 -2.44 9.13 9.51
C LEU A 39 -1.41 8.11 10.02
N TYR A 40 -1.61 7.59 11.24
CA TYR A 40 -0.73 6.58 11.83
C TYR A 40 -0.80 5.24 11.08
N GLU A 41 -2.01 4.78 10.76
CA GLU A 41 -2.21 3.53 10.01
C GLU A 41 -1.68 3.61 8.58
N SER A 42 -1.89 4.73 7.90
CA SER A 42 -1.37 4.95 6.56
C SER A 42 0.16 4.97 6.52
N SER A 43 0.78 5.67 7.47
CA SER A 43 2.24 5.69 7.62
C SER A 43 2.81 4.29 7.88
N ARG A 44 2.11 3.48 8.68
CA ARG A 44 2.45 2.07 8.93
C ARG A 44 2.37 1.25 7.65
N ASP A 45 1.31 1.39 6.88
CA ASP A 45 1.10 0.59 5.66
C ASP A 45 2.13 0.91 4.57
N VAL A 46 2.54 2.18 4.42
CA VAL A 46 3.67 2.56 3.54
C VAL A 46 4.98 1.90 3.99
N TYR A 47 5.24 1.87 5.30
CA TYR A 47 6.41 1.20 5.86
C TYR A 47 6.36 -0.33 5.65
N LEU A 48 5.20 -0.96 5.86
CA LEU A 48 5.02 -2.39 5.60
C LEU A 48 5.21 -2.71 4.11
N PHE A 49 4.76 -1.83 3.22
CA PHE A 49 5.00 -1.97 1.79
C PHE A 49 6.49 -1.83 1.43
N LYS A 50 7.23 -0.93 2.08
CA LYS A 50 8.70 -0.84 1.95
C LYS A 50 9.38 -2.16 2.34
N LEU A 51 8.98 -2.78 3.45
CA LEU A 51 9.52 -4.08 3.88
C LEU A 51 9.19 -5.21 2.90
N LEU A 52 7.99 -5.21 2.32
CA LEU A 52 7.61 -6.14 1.25
C LEU A 52 8.53 -5.99 0.04
N LEU A 53 8.78 -4.77 -0.42
CA LEU A 53 9.68 -4.52 -1.55
C LEU A 53 11.13 -4.92 -1.25
N GLU A 54 11.59 -4.68 -0.03
CA GLU A 54 12.92 -5.11 0.43
C GLU A 54 13.07 -6.64 0.39
N SER A 55 12.08 -7.37 0.92
CA SER A 55 12.12 -8.83 0.88
C SER A 55 11.97 -9.38 -0.54
N PHE A 56 11.24 -8.68 -1.41
CA PHE A 56 11.12 -9.04 -2.82
C PHE A 56 12.43 -8.81 -3.58
N GLU A 57 13.07 -7.66 -3.41
CA GLU A 57 14.40 -7.35 -3.94
C GLU A 57 15.42 -8.43 -3.54
N GLN A 58 15.51 -8.74 -2.24
CA GLN A 58 16.43 -9.76 -1.72
C GLN A 58 16.15 -11.15 -2.31
N SER A 59 14.87 -11.47 -2.56
CA SER A 59 14.50 -12.74 -3.17
C SER A 59 14.96 -12.82 -4.63
N LEU A 60 14.84 -11.74 -5.39
CA LEU A 60 15.32 -11.67 -6.76
C LEU A 60 16.85 -11.70 -6.83
N GLU A 61 17.54 -10.95 -5.96
CA GLU A 61 19.01 -10.98 -5.86
C GLU A 61 19.50 -12.39 -5.49
N GLY A 62 18.84 -13.04 -4.51
CA GLY A 62 19.14 -14.42 -4.15
C GLY A 62 18.96 -15.40 -5.31
N TYR A 63 17.88 -15.27 -6.09
CA TYR A 63 17.73 -16.08 -7.31
C TYR A 63 18.89 -15.86 -8.29
N LEU A 64 19.31 -14.61 -8.49
CA LEU A 64 20.37 -14.25 -9.43
C LEU A 64 21.77 -14.67 -8.99
N GLU A 65 22.02 -14.96 -7.72
CA GLU A 65 23.33 -15.42 -7.23
C GLU A 65 23.58 -16.92 -7.43
N ARG A 66 22.55 -17.67 -7.82
CA ARG A 66 22.56 -19.14 -7.89
C ARG A 66 22.78 -19.65 -9.31
N ASP A 67 23.19 -20.91 -9.41
CA ASP A 67 23.17 -21.63 -10.68
C ASP A 67 21.74 -22.04 -11.07
N GLU A 68 21.54 -22.62 -12.25
CA GLU A 68 20.19 -22.87 -12.78
C GLU A 68 19.39 -23.86 -11.93
N GLU A 69 20.01 -24.92 -11.40
CA GLU A 69 19.34 -25.93 -10.59
C GLU A 69 18.96 -25.38 -9.20
N GLU A 70 19.89 -24.66 -8.55
CA GLU A 70 19.64 -24.02 -7.25
C GLU A 70 18.60 -22.89 -7.36
N SER A 71 18.60 -22.17 -8.49
CA SER A 71 17.64 -21.09 -8.76
C SER A 71 16.20 -21.61 -8.85
N LYS A 72 15.96 -22.76 -9.49
CA LYS A 72 14.63 -23.38 -9.56
C LYS A 72 14.13 -23.81 -8.19
N ALA A 73 14.99 -24.44 -7.38
CA ALA A 73 14.65 -24.82 -6.02
C ALA A 73 14.34 -23.58 -5.14
N TYR A 74 15.11 -22.51 -5.32
CA TYR A 74 14.89 -21.24 -4.65
C TYR A 74 13.56 -20.59 -5.05
N ALA A 75 13.26 -20.52 -6.35
CA ALA A 75 12.00 -19.98 -6.85
C ALA A 75 10.79 -20.75 -6.32
N LEU A 76 10.89 -22.08 -6.21
CA LEU A 76 9.84 -22.89 -5.57
C LEU A 76 9.66 -22.53 -4.10
N ALA A 77 10.74 -22.37 -3.34
CA ALA A 77 10.66 -21.93 -1.95
C ALA A 77 10.05 -20.52 -1.81
N ALA A 78 10.47 -19.58 -2.67
CA ALA A 78 9.95 -18.21 -2.72
C ALA A 78 8.45 -18.18 -3.08
N SER A 79 8.01 -18.99 -4.06
CA SER A 79 6.59 -19.11 -4.43
C SER A 79 5.70 -19.56 -3.28
N LYS A 80 6.24 -20.34 -2.33
CA LYS A 80 5.50 -20.80 -1.15
C LYS A 80 5.52 -19.78 -0.01
N ALA A 81 6.58 -18.99 0.08
CA ALA A 81 6.77 -18.01 1.15
C ALA A 81 6.08 -16.66 0.86
N PHE A 82 6.02 -16.23 -0.39
CA PHE A 82 5.78 -14.82 -0.75
C PHE A 82 4.41 -14.40 -1.36
N PRO A 83 3.49 -15.26 -1.82
CA PRO A 83 2.67 -14.88 -2.97
C PRO A 83 1.54 -13.86 -2.67
N ALA A 84 0.54 -14.23 -1.88
CA ALA A 84 -0.67 -13.40 -1.76
C ALA A 84 -1.15 -13.15 -0.33
N LYS A 85 -0.91 -14.11 0.58
CA LYS A 85 -1.28 -13.97 2.00
C LYS A 85 -0.50 -12.87 2.69
N VAL A 86 0.80 -12.72 2.41
CA VAL A 86 1.63 -11.69 3.04
C VAL A 86 1.19 -10.30 2.58
N THR A 87 1.00 -10.10 1.27
CA THR A 87 0.53 -8.82 0.70
C THR A 87 -0.88 -8.44 1.17
N SER A 88 -1.79 -9.42 1.31
CA SER A 88 -3.15 -9.20 1.82
C SER A 88 -3.21 -8.99 3.33
N PHE A 89 -2.29 -9.60 4.09
CA PHE A 89 -2.21 -9.48 5.55
C PHE A 89 -1.51 -8.19 6.00
N LEU A 90 -0.50 -7.74 5.26
CA LEU A 90 0.31 -6.57 5.66
C LEU A 90 -0.29 -5.23 5.24
N LEU A 91 -1.28 -5.20 4.35
CA LEU A 91 -1.87 -3.93 3.87
C LEU A 91 -3.41 -3.86 3.98
N PRO A 92 -4.07 -4.22 5.11
CA PRO A 92 -5.53 -4.37 5.13
C PRO A 92 -6.32 -3.06 5.33
N HIS A 93 -5.68 -1.94 5.68
CA HIS A 93 -6.36 -0.90 6.49
C HIS A 93 -6.50 0.49 5.85
N LEU A 94 -6.19 0.68 4.57
CA LEU A 94 -6.55 1.91 3.85
C LEU A 94 -8.06 1.96 3.53
N ASP A 95 -8.81 2.23 4.59
CA ASP A 95 -10.22 2.61 4.76
C ASP A 95 -11.31 1.95 3.90
N ALA A 96 -12.31 1.43 4.61
CA ALA A 96 -13.47 0.68 4.14
C ALA A 96 -14.53 1.51 3.39
N GLN A 97 -14.16 2.63 2.77
CA GLN A 97 -15.11 3.55 2.13
C GLN A 97 -14.70 4.07 0.74
N SER A 98 -13.64 3.53 0.13
CA SER A 98 -13.14 4.05 -1.14
C SER A 98 -12.65 2.94 -2.07
N ASN A 99 -13.52 2.59 -3.05
CA ASN A 99 -13.24 1.93 -4.33
C ASN A 99 -12.53 0.57 -4.34
N ASP A 100 -13.21 -0.39 -4.98
CA ASP A 100 -12.71 -1.70 -5.40
C ASP A 100 -11.31 -1.66 -6.04
N ASP A 101 -10.96 -0.55 -6.70
CA ASP A 101 -9.71 -0.38 -7.45
C ASP A 101 -8.44 -0.67 -6.64
N PHE A 102 -8.30 -0.21 -5.39
CA PHE A 102 -7.05 -0.44 -4.65
C PHE A 102 -6.90 -1.90 -4.22
N CYS A 103 -7.99 -2.48 -3.71
CA CYS A 103 -8.03 -3.90 -3.35
C CYS A 103 -7.77 -4.77 -4.58
N GLN A 104 -8.31 -4.39 -5.74
CA GLN A 104 -8.08 -5.05 -7.02
C GLN A 104 -6.62 -4.94 -7.43
N ILE A 105 -6.02 -3.74 -7.44
CA ILE A 105 -4.59 -3.54 -7.74
C ILE A 105 -3.71 -4.40 -6.82
N ARG A 106 -3.98 -4.42 -5.51
CA ARG A 106 -3.22 -5.23 -4.56
C ARG A 106 -3.33 -6.72 -4.87
N ARG A 107 -4.54 -7.19 -5.21
CA ARG A 107 -4.79 -8.60 -5.60
C ARG A 107 -4.04 -8.95 -6.89
N ASP A 108 -4.14 -8.09 -7.90
CA ASP A 108 -3.47 -8.29 -9.19
C ASP A 108 -1.95 -8.27 -9.03
N PHE A 109 -1.43 -7.43 -8.13
CA PHE A 109 0.01 -7.38 -7.83
C PHE A 109 0.48 -8.68 -7.16
N ALA A 110 -0.26 -9.14 -6.16
CA ALA A 110 0.02 -10.42 -5.49
C ALA A 110 -0.01 -11.60 -6.48
N GLN A 111 -1.02 -11.66 -7.35
CA GLN A 111 -1.13 -12.67 -8.40
C GLN A 111 0.02 -12.59 -9.42
N THR A 112 0.48 -11.38 -9.73
CA THR A 112 1.61 -11.17 -10.64
C THR A 112 2.90 -11.74 -10.04
N ILE A 113 3.18 -11.45 -8.77
CA ILE A 113 4.37 -11.98 -8.08
C ILE A 113 4.28 -13.51 -7.95
N GLU A 114 3.12 -14.03 -7.55
CA GLU A 114 2.88 -15.47 -7.45
C GLU A 114 3.13 -16.18 -8.79
N SER A 115 2.53 -15.66 -9.87
CA SER A 115 2.67 -16.21 -11.21
C SER A 115 4.11 -16.17 -11.69
N PHE A 116 4.85 -15.10 -11.40
CA PHE A 116 6.26 -15.00 -11.73
C PHE A 116 7.10 -16.08 -11.06
N TRP A 117 6.97 -16.25 -9.74
CA TRP A 117 7.73 -17.29 -9.04
C TRP A 117 7.36 -18.68 -9.52
N ILE A 118 6.08 -18.91 -9.82
CA ILE A 118 5.59 -20.16 -10.41
C ILE A 118 6.22 -20.43 -11.77
N GLN A 119 6.35 -19.40 -12.60
CA GLN A 119 7.05 -19.53 -13.87
C GLN A 119 8.53 -19.86 -13.62
N LEU A 120 9.26 -19.11 -12.80
CA LEU A 120 10.70 -19.36 -12.61
C LEU A 120 11.11 -20.79 -12.22
N TYR A 121 10.26 -21.56 -11.53
CA TYR A 121 10.58 -22.95 -11.19
C TYR A 121 10.02 -24.01 -12.16
N LYS A 122 9.13 -23.65 -13.10
CA LYS A 122 8.58 -24.61 -14.07
C LYS A 122 9.66 -25.02 -15.07
N GLU A 123 9.75 -26.31 -15.36
CA GLU A 123 10.81 -26.90 -16.21
C GLU A 123 10.83 -26.32 -17.64
N ASP A 124 9.68 -25.94 -18.19
CA ASP A 124 9.54 -25.50 -19.58
C ASP A 124 9.55 -23.97 -19.79
N SER A 125 9.59 -23.17 -18.73
CA SER A 125 9.52 -21.71 -18.87
C SER A 125 10.91 -21.08 -18.88
N VAL A 126 11.20 -20.38 -19.98
CA VAL A 126 12.40 -19.56 -20.11
C VAL A 126 12.05 -18.12 -19.80
N ILE A 127 12.32 -17.68 -18.56
CA ILE A 127 12.42 -16.26 -18.25
C ILE A 127 13.89 -15.89 -18.38
N GLU A 128 14.20 -14.98 -19.29
CA GLU A 128 15.56 -14.49 -19.45
C GLU A 128 16.06 -13.86 -18.14
N ARG A 129 17.27 -14.23 -17.71
CA ARG A 129 17.91 -13.67 -16.50
C ARG A 129 17.93 -12.14 -16.51
N ALA A 130 18.06 -11.52 -17.68
CA ALA A 130 17.98 -10.07 -17.88
C ALA A 130 16.63 -9.45 -17.41
N ILE A 131 15.52 -10.18 -17.54
CA ILE A 131 14.20 -9.74 -17.06
C ILE A 131 14.19 -9.71 -15.53
N ILE A 132 14.75 -10.74 -14.90
CA ILE A 132 14.84 -10.85 -13.43
C ILE A 132 15.74 -9.74 -12.88
N GLU A 133 16.88 -9.50 -13.52
CA GLU A 133 17.78 -8.39 -13.20
C GLU A 133 17.10 -7.02 -13.33
N ASN A 134 16.30 -6.83 -14.38
CA ASN A 134 15.54 -5.59 -14.55
C ASN A 134 14.53 -5.41 -13.40
N TRP A 135 13.83 -6.48 -13.03
CA TRP A 135 12.84 -6.44 -11.96
C TRP A 135 13.46 -6.18 -10.59
N ALA A 136 14.64 -6.75 -10.31
CA ALA A 136 15.40 -6.46 -9.10
C ALA A 136 15.80 -4.97 -9.03
N LYS A 137 16.26 -4.40 -10.15
CA LYS A 137 16.60 -2.97 -10.24
C LYS A 137 15.39 -2.06 -10.01
N GLU A 138 14.24 -2.39 -10.61
CA GLU A 138 13.01 -1.61 -10.43
C GLU A 138 12.46 -1.71 -9.00
N ALA A 139 12.44 -2.91 -8.41
CA ALA A 139 12.05 -3.11 -7.02
C ALA A 139 12.93 -2.29 -6.06
N LYS A 140 14.25 -2.30 -6.28
CA LYS A 140 15.22 -1.50 -5.54
C LYS A 140 14.96 0.00 -5.69
N GLN A 141 14.75 0.47 -6.93
CA GLN A 141 14.46 1.88 -7.19
C GLN A 141 13.20 2.34 -6.45
N HIS A 142 12.10 1.60 -6.56
CA HIS A 142 10.84 1.94 -5.90
C HIS A 142 10.95 1.86 -4.38
N ARG A 143 11.68 0.89 -3.83
CA ARG A 143 11.98 0.82 -2.40
C ARG A 143 12.70 2.09 -1.93
N GLN A 144 13.71 2.57 -2.68
CA GLN A 144 14.43 3.80 -2.36
C GLN A 144 13.56 5.07 -2.52
N GLU A 145 12.63 5.09 -3.47
CA GLU A 145 11.64 6.16 -3.61
C GLU A 145 10.72 6.21 -2.38
N ILE A 146 10.19 5.07 -1.95
CA ILE A 146 9.36 4.97 -0.75
C ILE A 146 10.15 5.31 0.51
N GLU A 147 11.40 4.88 0.61
CA GLU A 147 12.28 5.22 1.73
C GLU A 147 12.50 6.74 1.83
N ARG A 148 12.81 7.40 0.70
CA ARG A 148 12.89 8.87 0.64
C ARG A 148 11.57 9.53 1.02
N TYR A 149 10.46 8.97 0.57
CA TYR A 149 9.13 9.45 0.93
C TYR A 149 8.84 9.30 2.43
N ILE A 150 9.27 8.21 3.08
CA ILE A 150 9.11 7.97 4.52
C ILE A 150 9.98 8.95 5.34
N PHE A 151 11.15 9.35 4.86
CA PHE A 151 12.09 10.20 5.59
C PHE A 151 12.11 11.68 5.17
N SER A 152 11.25 12.11 4.23
CA SER A 152 11.13 13.52 3.84
C SER A 152 10.55 14.41 4.96
N LEU A 153 11.35 15.30 5.55
CA LEU A 153 10.94 16.11 6.71
C LEU A 153 9.97 17.27 6.41
N ASP A 154 9.70 17.57 5.13
CA ASP A 154 9.06 18.83 4.70
C ASP A 154 7.67 18.70 4.05
N GLN A 155 7.05 17.51 4.02
CA GLN A 155 5.75 17.35 3.35
C GLN A 155 4.58 17.21 4.32
N GLU A 156 3.50 17.95 4.08
CA GLU A 156 2.18 17.63 4.59
C GLU A 156 1.77 16.26 4.02
N ARG A 157 2.03 15.21 4.79
CA ARG A 157 1.67 13.83 4.44
C ARG A 157 0.24 13.56 4.87
N GLY A 158 -0.51 12.93 3.98
CA GLY A 158 -1.87 12.50 4.23
C GLY A 158 -2.11 11.07 3.75
N PRO A 159 -3.15 10.40 4.27
CA PRO A 159 -3.44 9.02 3.92
C PRO A 159 -3.69 8.79 2.42
N TYR A 160 -4.13 9.84 1.72
CA TYR A 160 -4.34 9.80 0.28
C TYR A 160 -3.01 9.70 -0.50
N GLN A 161 -2.02 10.52 -0.15
CA GLN A 161 -0.71 10.53 -0.82
C GLN A 161 0.02 9.20 -0.62
N ASP A 162 0.01 8.68 0.61
CA ASP A 162 0.55 7.36 0.97
C ASP A 162 -0.06 6.25 0.11
N ARG A 163 -1.40 6.25 -0.02
CA ARG A 163 -2.12 5.26 -0.82
C ARG A 163 -1.79 5.37 -2.31
N GLU A 164 -1.73 6.56 -2.88
CA GLU A 164 -1.40 6.76 -4.29
C GLU A 164 0.04 6.37 -4.61
N LEU A 165 0.98 6.59 -3.67
CA LEU A 165 2.35 6.09 -3.78
C LEU A 165 2.39 4.55 -3.84
N VAL A 166 1.71 3.87 -2.91
CA VAL A 166 1.67 2.40 -2.89
C VAL A 166 1.01 1.86 -4.17
N LYS A 167 -0.13 2.43 -4.58
CA LYS A 167 -0.84 2.07 -5.82
C LYS A 167 0.02 2.18 -7.06
N SER A 168 0.67 3.34 -7.24
CA SER A 168 1.47 3.63 -8.42
C SER A 168 2.66 2.68 -8.52
N THR A 169 3.30 2.39 -7.38
CA THR A 169 4.41 1.43 -7.28
C THR A 169 3.97 0.01 -7.66
N MET A 170 2.86 -0.48 -7.08
CA MET A 170 2.32 -1.81 -7.42
C MET A 170 2.01 -1.93 -8.92
N LYS A 171 1.35 -0.91 -9.48
CA LYS A 171 1.03 -0.87 -10.92
C LYS A 171 2.27 -0.84 -11.81
N ALA A 172 3.35 -0.19 -11.39
CA ALA A 172 4.60 -0.16 -12.16
C ALA A 172 5.20 -1.56 -12.25
N LEU A 173 5.34 -2.24 -11.11
CA LEU A 173 5.92 -3.58 -11.03
C LEU A 173 5.07 -4.65 -11.72
N GLN A 174 3.73 -4.49 -11.79
CA GLN A 174 2.82 -5.42 -12.48
C GLN A 174 3.07 -5.57 -13.99
N LYS A 175 3.62 -4.56 -14.67
CA LYS A 175 3.66 -4.51 -16.16
C LYS A 175 4.69 -5.44 -16.81
N GLN A 176 5.51 -6.12 -16.03
CA GLN A 176 6.79 -6.67 -16.48
C GLN A 176 6.74 -8.12 -17.01
N PRO A 177 5.91 -9.07 -16.51
CA PRO A 177 5.93 -10.44 -17.06
C PRO A 177 5.09 -10.62 -18.35
N ALA A 178 4.24 -9.66 -18.72
CA ALA A 178 3.33 -9.81 -19.87
C ALA A 178 3.97 -9.54 -21.24
N LYS A 179 5.20 -9.01 -21.30
CA LYS A 179 5.81 -8.55 -22.56
C LYS A 179 6.77 -9.53 -23.23
N SER A 180 7.18 -10.61 -22.57
CA SER A 180 8.20 -11.53 -23.08
C SER A 180 7.70 -12.94 -23.39
N VAL A 181 6.40 -13.22 -23.21
CA VAL A 181 5.83 -14.53 -23.57
C VAL A 181 5.52 -14.57 -25.06
N THR A 182 6.56 -14.65 -25.88
CA THR A 182 6.43 -15.29 -27.20
C THR A 182 6.44 -16.79 -26.95
N ILE A 183 5.27 -17.41 -26.89
CA ILE A 183 5.13 -18.84 -27.09
C ILE A 183 5.53 -19.07 -28.54
N THR A 184 6.74 -19.56 -28.78
CA THR A 184 7.05 -20.20 -30.07
C THR A 184 6.43 -21.59 -30.01
N ASP A 185 5.29 -21.75 -30.69
CA ASP A 185 4.75 -23.04 -31.11
C ASP A 185 5.75 -23.81 -31.99
#